data_AF-A0A1Z1MKS1-F1
#
_entry.id   AF-A0A1Z1MKS1-F1
#
_cell.length_a   1.000
_cell.length_b   1.000
_cell.length_c   1.000
_cell.angle_alpha   90.00
_cell.angle_beta   90.00
_cell.angle_gamma   90.00
#
_symmetry.space_group_name_H-M   'P 1'
#
loop_
_entity.id
_entity.type
_entity.pdbx_description
1 polymer ?
#
loop_
_entity_poly.entity_id
_entity_poly.type
_entity_poly.pdbx_seq_one_letter_code
_entity_poly.pdbx_strand_id
1 'polypeptide(L)' 'MILQQNENLSLEQIEEKIIRLKKELVLLNIKKTTKQKISPNIIRKTKHEISKMLRLEQSKIHNK' A
#
# COMPACT_ATOMS: atom_id res chain seq x y z
N MET A 1 -11.12 12.62 10.31
CA MET A 1 -11.18 13.09 8.91
C MET A 1 -9.81 12.84 8.26
N ILE A 2 -9.55 11.65 7.69
CA ILE A 2 -8.26 11.32 7.01
C ILE A 2 -8.53 10.41 5.79
N LEU A 3 -9.41 10.84 4.89
CA LEU A 3 -9.63 10.16 3.60
C LEU A 3 -9.28 11.02 2.38
N GLN A 4 -9.00 12.31 2.55
CA GLN A 4 -8.99 13.29 1.46
C GLN A 4 -7.68 13.44 0.66
N GLN A 5 -6.59 12.70 0.97
CA GLN A 5 -5.32 12.93 0.25
C GLN A 5 -5.15 12.14 -1.05
N ASN A 6 -6.06 11.19 -1.37
CA ASN A 6 -5.86 10.28 -2.50
C ASN A 6 -6.86 10.47 -3.66
N GLU A 7 -7.81 11.40 -3.56
CA GLU A 7 -8.85 11.57 -4.59
C GLU A 7 -8.25 12.02 -5.95
N ASN A 8 -7.14 12.76 -5.90
CA ASN A 8 -6.48 13.33 -7.08
C ASN A 8 -5.39 12.46 -7.73
N LEU A 9 -5.15 11.24 -7.26
CA LEU A 9 -4.11 10.38 -7.85
C LEU A 9 -4.56 9.88 -9.24
N SER A 10 -3.67 9.92 -10.24
CA SER A 10 -3.92 9.23 -11.52
C SER A 10 -3.88 7.71 -11.33
N LEU A 11 -4.42 6.95 -12.29
CA LEU A 11 -4.33 5.48 -12.27
C LEU A 11 -2.86 5.02 -12.21
N GLU A 12 -1.98 5.61 -13.03
CA GLU A 12 -0.54 5.32 -13.02
C GLU A 12 0.09 5.58 -11.64
N GLN A 13 -0.25 6.69 -10.99
CA GLN A 13 0.27 7.00 -9.66
C GLN A 13 -0.20 6.00 -8.59
N ILE A 14 -1.43 5.48 -8.74
CA ILE A 14 -1.95 4.44 -7.84
C ILE A 14 -1.17 3.14 -8.06
N GLU A 15 -0.96 2.72 -9.31
CA GLU A 15 -0.18 1.53 -9.66
C GLU A 15 1.26 1.63 -9.14
N GLU A 16 1.95 2.75 -9.38
CA GLU A 16 3.30 2.99 -8.86
C GLU A 16 3.37 2.87 -7.34
N LYS A 17 2.37 3.43 -6.64
CA LYS A 17 2.28 3.38 -5.19
C LYS A 17 2.02 1.95 -4.69
N ILE A 18 1.18 1.17 -5.38
CA ILE A 18 0.96 -0.25 -5.10
C ILE A 18 2.28 -1.03 -5.25
N ILE A 19 3.01 -0.82 -6.35
CA ILE A 19 4.30 -1.49 -6.61
C ILE A 19 5.30 -1.16 -5.50
N ARG A 20 5.41 0.12 -5.11
CA ARG A 20 6.28 0.56 -4.02
C ARG A 20 5.93 -0.12 -2.70
N LEU A 21 4.66 -0.12 -2.31
CA LEU A 21 4.20 -0.73 -1.06
C LEU A 21 4.41 -2.26 -1.04
N LYS A 22 4.24 -2.94 -2.18
CA LYS A 22 4.55 -4.37 -2.32
C LYS A 22 6.04 -4.64 -2.12
N LYS A 23 6.92 -3.84 -2.73
CA LYS A 23 8.38 -3.93 -2.51
C LYS A 23 8.75 -3.73 -1.04
N GLU A 24 8.14 -2.74 -0.39
CA GLU A 24 8.34 -2.48 1.04
C GLU A 24 7.88 -3.67 1.90
N LEU A 25 6.73 -4.26 1.59
CA LEU A 25 6.23 -5.44 2.29
C LEU A 25 7.18 -6.64 2.17
N VAL A 26 7.78 -6.85 0.99
CA VAL A 26 8.80 -7.89 0.79
C VAL A 26 10.01 -7.64 1.70
N LEU A 27 10.53 -6.41 1.73
CA LEU A 27 11.65 -6.05 2.62
C LEU A 27 11.30 -6.25 4.10
N LEU A 28 10.09 -5.88 4.52
CA LEU A 28 9.62 -6.09 5.88
C LEU A 28 9.52 -7.59 6.23
N ASN A 29 9.08 -8.42 5.28
CA ASN A 29 9.04 -9.87 5.47
C ASN A 29 10.44 -10.47 5.57
N ILE A 30 11.40 -10.01 4.76
CA ILE A 30 12.82 -10.42 4.86
C ILE A 30 13.39 -10.03 6.23
N LYS A 31 13.12 -8.81 6.71
CA LYS A 31 13.52 -8.38 8.05
C LYS A 31 12.89 -9.25 9.14
N LYS A 32 11.64 -9.68 8.96
CA LYS A 32 10.94 -10.59 9.87
C LYS A 32 11.61 -11.96 9.93
N THR A 33 11.90 -12.55 8.78
CA THR A 33 12.49 -13.89 8.68
C THR A 33 13.93 -13.91 9.20
N THR A 34 14.68 -12.84 8.94
CA THR A 34 16.04 -12.63 9.49
C THR A 34 16.05 -12.23 10.97
N LYS A 35 14.89 -12.27 11.66
CA LYS A 35 14.71 -11.91 13.08
C LYS A 35 15.23 -10.51 13.45
N GLN A 36 15.30 -9.60 12.48
CA GLN A 36 15.59 -8.20 12.76
C GLN A 36 14.44 -7.60 13.57
N LYS A 37 14.76 -6.63 14.44
CA LYS A 37 13.76 -5.95 15.26
C LYS A 37 12.87 -5.07 14.38
N ILE A 38 11.65 -5.53 14.12
CA ILE A 38 10.63 -4.80 13.37
C ILE A 38 9.30 -4.84 14.10
N SER A 39 8.56 -3.74 14.06
CA SER A 39 7.22 -3.69 14.64
C SER A 39 6.22 -4.43 13.76
N PRO A 40 5.45 -5.40 14.30
CA PRO A 40 4.36 -6.06 13.57
C PRO A 40 3.32 -5.06 13.02
N ASN A 41 3.16 -3.92 13.70
CA ASN A 41 2.23 -2.88 13.30
C ASN A 41 2.60 -2.24 11.95
N ILE A 42 3.90 -2.20 11.61
CA ILE A 42 4.36 -1.67 10.31
C ILE A 42 3.87 -2.59 9.20
N ILE A 43 4.08 -3.91 9.33
CA ILE A 43 3.57 -4.90 8.36
C ILE A 43 2.05 -4.78 8.21
N ARG A 44 1.32 -4.66 9.32
CA ARG A 44 -0.15 -4.49 9.31
C ARG A 44 -0.57 -3.22 8.56
N LYS A 45 0.08 -2.08 8.83
CA LYS A 45 -0.18 -0.81 8.15
C LYS A 45 0.13 -0.89 6.66
N THR A 46 1.28 -1.45 6.27
CA THR A 46 1.64 -1.62 4.86
C THR A 46 0.62 -2.48 4.11
N LYS A 47 0.14 -3.59 4.70
CA LYS A 47 -0.94 -4.39 4.11
C LYS A 47 -2.24 -3.61 3.96
N HIS A 48 -2.63 -2.84 4.98
CA HIS A 48 -3.83 -2.02 4.94
C HIS A 48 -3.76 -0.96 3.84
N GLU A 49 -2.62 -0.28 3.70
CA GLU A 49 -2.41 0.70 2.64
C GLU A 49 -2.46 0.07 1.25
N ILE A 50 -1.90 -1.13 1.05
CA ILE A 50 -2.03 -1.87 -0.21
C ILE A 50 -3.51 -2.12 -0.55
N SER A 51 -4.28 -2.66 0.41
CA SER A 51 -5.72 -2.90 0.21
C SER A 51 -6.50 -1.62 -0.10
N LYS A 52 -6.14 -0.50 0.55
CA LYS A 52 -6.74 0.81 0.29
C LYS A 52 -6.47 1.28 -1.13
N MET A 53 -5.23 1.14 -1.61
CA MET A 53 -4.85 1.55 -2.97
C MET A 53 -5.52 0.70 -4.04
N LEU A 54 -5.58 -0.63 -3.86
CA LEU A 54 -6.31 -1.53 -4.77
C LEU A 54 -7.80 -1.20 -4.86
N ARG A 55 -8.42 -0.83 -3.73
CA ARG A 55 -9.82 -0.39 -3.73
C ARG A 55 -10.00 0.92 -4.50
N LEU A 56 -9.07 1.87 -4.37
CA LEU A 56 -9.09 3.13 -5.10
C LEU A 56 -8.89 2.93 -6.60
N GLU A 57 -7.96 2.07 -7.00
CA GLU A 57 -7.73 1.64 -8.38
C GLU A 57 -9.01 1.07 -8.99
N GLN A 58 -9.63 0.10 -8.33
CA GLN A 58 -10.87 -0.52 -8.80
C GLN A 58 -12.02 0.49 -8.93
N SER A 59 -12.15 1.42 -7.97
CA SER A 59 -13.16 2.47 -8.03
C SER A 59 -12.93 3.42 -9.21
N LYS A 60 -11.68 3.75 -9.56
CA LYS A 60 -11.37 4.60 -10.71
C LYS A 60 -11.57 3.89 -12.04
N ILE A 61 -11.29 2.59 -12.11
CA ILE A 61 -11.56 1.78 -13.31
C ILE A 61 -13.07 1.69 -13.58
N HIS A 62 -13.89 1.53 -12.53
CA HIS A 62 -15.34 1.43 -12.67
C HIS A 62 -16.02 2.78 -13.01
N ASN A 63 -15.47 3.89 -12.52
CA ASN A 63 -16.00 5.23 -12.77
C ASN A 63 -15.51 5.86 -14.10
N LYS A 64 -14.88 5.06 -14.98
CA LYS A 64 -14.36 5.47 -16.29
C LYS A 64 -15.25 4.88 -17.38
#